data_AF-A0A2D5AGJ0-F1
#
_entry.id   AF-A0A2D5AGJ0-F1
#
_cell.length_a   1.000
_cell.length_b   1.000
_cell.length_c   1.000
_cell.angle_alpha   90.00
_cell.angle_beta   90.00
_cell.angle_gamma   90.00
#
_symmetry.space_group_name_H-M   'P 1'
#
loop_
_entity.id
_entity.type
_entity.pdbx_description
1 polymer ?
#
loop_
_entity_poly.entity_id
_entity_poly.type
_entity_poly.pdbx_seq_one_letter_code
_entity_poly.pdbx_strand_id
1 'polypeptide(L)'
;AVSHVILDIPGFALKHTLVLFVVSLFGNVLGLVISATFRTAKVIYIVIPLLVIPQIIFGGAIIRFERFNQAFTQEDAVPWFGNIMASRWGFEALAVDLARNNPYDASLAMWEDRIYQAAWRRDFWLAELKRTDDADKLMAELNRSAHELRVWEGREFSWPWGAKEDIEWQVIKDRYNAHYKDAFAARTQLRQSMASTQDLVMLKNDSHNDELWEWVLQDDRKKRALWVDGHLVQKSGPIHRPSMTAAGLSSTMYAPYKSVAGGVMQTLGYNVMVLLAMSTLVWLLLLAQPWIARKPWNSISLRKTSPQA
;
A
#
# COMPACT_ATOMS: atom_id res chain seq x y z
N ALA A 1 0.51 -8.93 -22.91
CA ALA A 1 -0.07 -8.65 -24.25
C ALA A 1 -1.37 -9.43 -24.44
N VAL A 2 -1.35 -10.77 -24.53
CA VAL A 2 -2.57 -11.59 -24.74
C VAL A 2 -3.64 -11.36 -23.67
N SER A 3 -3.26 -11.28 -22.39
CA SER A 3 -4.20 -10.99 -21.30
C SER A 3 -4.93 -9.64 -21.43
N HIS A 4 -4.25 -8.59 -21.92
CA HIS A 4 -4.88 -7.27 -22.11
C HIS A 4 -5.90 -7.27 -23.24
N VAL A 5 -5.70 -8.12 -24.25
CA VAL A 5 -6.65 -8.30 -25.37
C VAL A 5 -7.86 -9.11 -24.91
N ILE A 6 -7.66 -10.14 -24.08
CA ILE A 6 -8.76 -10.99 -23.60
C ILE A 6 -9.59 -10.30 -22.51
N LEU A 7 -8.92 -9.60 -21.59
CA LEU A 7 -9.57 -8.94 -20.44
C LEU A 7 -10.01 -7.50 -20.75
N ASP A 8 -9.74 -7.02 -21.97
CA ASP A 8 -10.03 -5.67 -22.44
C ASP A 8 -9.64 -4.57 -21.43
N ILE A 9 -8.34 -4.55 -21.08
CA ILE A 9 -7.78 -3.58 -20.11
C ILE A 9 -6.91 -2.55 -20.88
N PRO A 10 -7.53 -1.51 -21.50
CA PRO A 10 -6.83 -0.55 -22.33
C PRO A 10 -5.92 0.37 -21.51
N GLY A 11 -4.77 0.76 -22.06
CA GLY A 11 -3.90 1.80 -21.48
C GLY A 11 -2.93 1.35 -20.38
N PHE A 12 -3.01 0.11 -19.88
CA PHE A 12 -2.15 -0.36 -18.78
C PHE A 12 -1.03 -1.33 -19.16
N ALA A 13 -0.97 -1.74 -20.42
CA ALA A 13 -0.10 -2.82 -20.88
C ALA A 13 1.38 -2.61 -20.53
N LEU A 14 1.89 -1.38 -20.66
CA LEU A 14 3.28 -1.08 -20.38
C LEU A 14 3.61 -1.21 -18.89
N LYS A 15 2.79 -0.61 -18.02
CA LYS A 15 2.98 -0.68 -16.56
C LYS A 15 2.83 -2.11 -16.04
N HIS A 16 1.87 -2.87 -16.56
CA HIS A 16 1.71 -4.29 -16.24
C HIS A 16 2.92 -5.10 -16.65
N THR A 17 3.38 -4.92 -17.89
CA THR A 17 4.56 -5.61 -18.42
C THR A 17 5.79 -5.27 -17.60
N LEU A 18 5.97 -4.01 -17.19
CA LEU A 18 7.07 -3.59 -16.33
C LEU A 18 7.05 -4.32 -14.99
N VAL A 19 5.92 -4.34 -14.27
CA VAL A 19 5.84 -5.00 -12.97
C VAL A 19 6.07 -6.51 -13.12
N LEU A 20 5.43 -7.16 -14.09
CA LEU A 20 5.60 -8.58 -14.35
C LEU A 20 7.05 -8.92 -14.76
N PHE A 21 7.68 -8.06 -15.54
CA PHE A 21 9.08 -8.19 -15.93
C PHE A 21 10.00 -8.16 -14.70
N VAL A 22 9.81 -7.18 -13.81
CA VAL A 22 10.63 -7.05 -12.60
C VAL A 22 10.38 -8.21 -11.61
N VAL A 23 9.13 -8.67 -11.47
CA VAL A 23 8.82 -9.87 -10.68
C VAL A 23 9.46 -11.12 -11.29
N SER A 24 9.44 -11.25 -12.62
CA SER A 24 10.11 -12.35 -13.34
C SER A 24 11.62 -12.29 -13.17
N LEU A 25 12.23 -11.10 -13.21
CA LEU A 25 13.65 -10.90 -12.94
C LEU A 25 14.01 -11.42 -11.54
N PHE A 26 13.26 -11.03 -10.51
CA PHE A 26 13.44 -11.55 -9.15
C PHE A 26 13.34 -13.08 -9.11
N GLY A 27 12.30 -13.66 -9.74
CA GLY A 27 12.08 -15.10 -9.80
C GLY A 27 13.22 -15.85 -10.49
N ASN A 28 13.77 -15.30 -11.58
CA ASN A 28 14.91 -15.88 -12.29
C ASN A 28 16.18 -15.87 -11.42
N VAL A 29 16.48 -14.75 -10.76
CA VAL A 29 17.65 -14.65 -9.87
C VAL A 29 17.49 -15.58 -8.66
N LEU A 30 16.29 -15.69 -8.08
CA LEU A 30 15.99 -16.64 -7.01
C LEU A 30 16.18 -18.10 -7.49
N GLY A 31 15.72 -18.42 -8.70
CA GLY A 31 15.92 -19.72 -9.33
C GLY A 31 17.41 -20.06 -9.51
N LEU A 32 18.23 -19.09 -9.91
CA LEU A 32 19.69 -19.26 -10.00
C LEU A 32 20.32 -19.52 -8.62
N VAL A 33 19.88 -18.82 -7.57
CA VAL A 33 20.35 -19.08 -6.19
C VAL A 33 20.00 -20.50 -5.74
N ILE A 34 18.78 -20.96 -5.99
CA ILE A 34 18.35 -22.33 -5.67
C ILE A 34 19.22 -23.34 -6.43
N SER A 35 19.41 -23.13 -7.74
CA SER A 35 20.21 -24.03 -8.59
C SER A 35 21.69 -24.06 -8.19
N ALA A 36 22.24 -22.95 -7.70
CA ALA A 36 23.63 -22.90 -7.23
C ALA A 36 23.79 -23.53 -5.83
N THR A 37 22.76 -23.45 -5.00
CA THR A 37 22.80 -23.92 -3.60
C THR A 37 22.58 -25.44 -3.49
N PHE A 38 21.61 -25.98 -4.23
CA PHE A 38 21.20 -27.38 -4.10
C PHE A 38 21.81 -28.26 -5.20
N ARG A 39 22.29 -29.44 -4.82
CA ARG A 39 23.00 -30.36 -5.73
C ARG A 39 22.13 -31.38 -6.46
N THR A 40 20.90 -31.60 -5.99
CA THR A 40 20.02 -32.63 -6.56
C THR A 40 18.70 -32.05 -7.03
N ALA A 41 18.22 -32.51 -8.19
CA ALA A 41 16.94 -32.10 -8.73
C ALA A 41 15.79 -32.39 -7.75
N LYS A 42 15.85 -33.53 -7.02
CA LYS A 42 14.86 -33.90 -6.01
C LYS A 42 14.66 -32.81 -4.95
N VAL A 43 15.75 -32.23 -4.42
CA VAL A 43 15.66 -31.16 -3.41
C VAL A 43 15.08 -29.88 -4.01
N ILE A 44 15.49 -29.53 -5.23
CA ILE A 44 14.98 -28.34 -5.94
C ILE A 44 13.47 -28.42 -6.12
N TYR A 45 12.93 -29.57 -6.54
CA TYR A 45 11.49 -29.76 -6.73
C TYR A 45 10.68 -29.69 -5.44
N ILE A 46 11.28 -29.98 -4.28
CA ILE A 46 10.63 -29.83 -2.96
C ILE A 46 10.68 -28.36 -2.49
N VAL A 47 11.82 -27.69 -2.72
CA VAL A 47 12.05 -26.32 -2.26
C VAL A 47 11.22 -25.31 -3.05
N ILE A 48 11.03 -25.49 -4.36
CA ILE A 48 10.27 -24.53 -5.19
C ILE A 48 8.84 -24.31 -4.64
N PRO A 49 8.00 -25.35 -4.45
CA PRO A 49 6.67 -25.16 -3.86
C PRO A 49 6.71 -24.56 -2.46
N LEU A 50 7.67 -24.98 -1.63
CA LEU A 50 7.83 -24.46 -0.27
C LEU A 50 8.12 -22.95 -0.24
N LEU A 51 8.76 -22.41 -1.29
CA LEU A 51 8.99 -20.98 -1.44
C LEU A 51 7.80 -20.27 -2.10
N VAL A 52 7.16 -20.88 -3.10
CA VAL A 52 6.07 -20.27 -3.86
C VAL A 52 4.77 -20.17 -3.05
N ILE A 53 4.43 -21.18 -2.25
CA ILE A 53 3.19 -21.18 -1.46
C ILE A 53 3.14 -19.99 -0.49
N PRO A 54 4.18 -19.72 0.34
CA PRO A 54 4.22 -18.53 1.18
C PRO A 54 4.11 -17.22 0.40
N GLN A 55 4.74 -17.12 -0.79
CA GLN A 55 4.63 -15.93 -1.63
C GLN A 55 3.17 -15.68 -2.03
N ILE A 56 2.42 -16.72 -2.37
CA ILE A 56 1.01 -16.60 -2.76
C ILE A 56 0.15 -16.22 -1.55
N ILE A 57 0.32 -16.91 -0.42
CA ILE A 57 -0.50 -16.70 0.79
C ILE A 57 -0.23 -15.34 1.44
N PHE A 58 1.04 -14.99 1.60
CA PHE A 58 1.47 -13.75 2.26
C PHE A 58 1.66 -12.58 1.28
N GLY A 59 1.15 -12.71 0.05
CA GLY A 59 1.10 -11.63 -0.93
C GLY A 59 0.04 -10.56 -0.64
N GLY A 60 -0.87 -10.82 0.31
CA GLY A 60 -2.00 -9.93 0.63
C GLY A 60 -3.19 -10.02 -0.33
N ALA A 61 -3.06 -10.81 -1.41
CA ALA A 61 -4.11 -11.07 -2.40
C ALA A 61 -5.09 -12.18 -1.98
N ILE A 62 -4.61 -13.25 -1.33
CA ILE A 62 -5.51 -14.33 -0.87
C ILE A 62 -6.00 -14.07 0.56
N ILE A 63 -5.10 -13.61 1.43
CA ILE A 63 -5.39 -13.34 2.83
C ILE A 63 -4.99 -11.91 3.15
N ARG A 64 -5.96 -11.08 3.55
CA ARG A 64 -5.71 -9.69 3.98
C ARG A 64 -4.87 -9.69 5.25
N PHE A 65 -3.87 -8.81 5.31
CA PHE A 65 -2.90 -8.81 6.43
C PHE A 65 -3.53 -8.58 7.81
N GLU A 66 -4.63 -7.85 7.87
CA GLU A 66 -5.42 -7.58 9.08
C GLU A 66 -6.12 -8.81 9.68
N ARG A 67 -6.27 -9.90 8.90
CA ARG A 67 -6.93 -11.14 9.35
C ARG A 67 -5.96 -12.11 10.03
N PHE A 68 -4.66 -11.83 10.00
CA PHE A 68 -3.69 -12.63 10.72
C PHE A 68 -3.73 -12.32 12.23
N ASN A 69 -3.18 -13.23 13.02
CA ASN A 69 -3.10 -13.08 14.46
C ASN A 69 -2.28 -11.82 14.82
N GLN A 70 -2.80 -11.03 15.76
CA GLN A 70 -2.18 -9.81 16.29
C GLN A 70 -0.75 -10.03 16.80
N ALA A 71 -0.39 -11.24 17.21
CA ALA A 71 0.98 -11.58 17.59
C ALA A 71 2.00 -11.43 16.44
N PHE A 72 1.56 -11.50 15.18
CA PHE A 72 2.43 -11.44 14.00
C PHE A 72 2.14 -10.23 13.10
N THR A 73 1.08 -9.48 13.35
CA THR A 73 0.68 -8.33 12.54
C THR A 73 0.92 -7.03 13.26
N GLN A 74 1.33 -6.01 12.51
CA GLN A 74 1.35 -4.65 13.04
C GLN A 74 -0.05 -4.03 12.96
N GLU A 75 -0.29 -3.09 13.88
CA GLU A 75 -1.41 -2.15 13.91
C GLU A 75 -1.85 -1.74 12.50
N ASP A 76 -0.90 -1.07 11.83
CA ASP A 76 -1.14 -0.18 10.68
C ASP A 76 -0.22 -0.38 9.48
N ALA A 77 0.57 -1.45 9.50
CA ALA A 77 1.60 -1.68 8.51
C ALA A 77 1.51 -3.09 7.96
N VAL A 78 2.07 -3.28 6.77
CA VAL A 78 2.30 -4.63 6.29
C VAL A 78 3.29 -5.34 7.22
N PRO A 79 2.99 -6.57 7.68
CA PRO A 79 3.89 -7.33 8.53
C PRO A 79 5.26 -7.56 7.88
N TRP A 80 6.29 -7.77 8.70
CA TRP A 80 7.67 -7.96 8.24
C TRP A 80 7.79 -9.10 7.21
N PHE A 81 7.03 -10.19 7.39
CA PHE A 81 7.06 -11.32 6.46
C PHE A 81 6.44 -10.97 5.11
N GLY A 82 5.44 -10.09 5.08
CA GLY A 82 4.85 -9.58 3.83
C GLY A 82 5.84 -8.68 3.06
N ASN A 83 6.74 -7.99 3.76
CA ASN A 83 7.79 -7.17 3.13
C ASN A 83 8.87 -7.99 2.43
N ILE A 84 9.02 -9.27 2.78
CA ILE A 84 9.96 -10.21 2.14
C ILE A 84 9.37 -10.82 0.86
N MET A 85 8.05 -10.80 0.70
CA MET A 85 7.39 -11.43 -0.44
C MET A 85 7.38 -10.51 -1.66
N ALA A 86 8.03 -10.95 -2.76
CA ALA A 86 8.03 -10.19 -4.01
C ALA A 86 6.63 -10.10 -4.63
N SER A 87 5.82 -11.15 -4.46
CA SER A 87 4.42 -11.17 -4.89
C SER A 87 3.60 -10.03 -4.26
N ARG A 88 3.83 -9.70 -2.98
CA ARG A 88 3.16 -8.60 -2.28
C ARG A 88 3.40 -7.27 -2.96
N TRP A 89 4.68 -6.97 -3.26
CA TRP A 89 5.08 -5.72 -3.89
C TRP A 89 4.51 -5.62 -5.31
N GLY A 90 4.61 -6.69 -6.10
CA GLY A 90 4.06 -6.74 -7.45
C GLY A 90 2.54 -6.60 -7.50
N PHE A 91 1.83 -7.30 -6.60
CA PHE A 91 0.39 -7.25 -6.53
C PHE A 91 -0.12 -5.87 -6.10
N GLU A 92 0.42 -5.30 -5.01
CA GLU A 92 0.03 -3.96 -4.55
C GLU A 92 0.33 -2.88 -5.61
N ALA A 93 1.45 -3.01 -6.34
CA ALA A 93 1.80 -2.07 -7.40
C ALA A 93 0.72 -2.02 -8.49
N LEU A 94 0.25 -3.18 -8.94
CA LEU A 94 -0.79 -3.28 -9.96
C LEU A 94 -2.17 -2.92 -9.43
N ALA A 95 -2.53 -3.40 -8.24
CA ALA A 95 -3.84 -3.15 -7.64
C ALA A 95 -4.07 -1.65 -7.43
N VAL A 96 -3.09 -0.92 -6.88
CA VAL A 96 -3.21 0.53 -6.66
C VAL A 96 -3.24 1.29 -7.98
N ASP A 97 -2.38 0.93 -8.95
CA ASP A 97 -2.31 1.65 -10.21
C ASP A 97 -3.58 1.46 -11.06
N LEU A 98 -4.11 0.23 -11.14
CA LEU A 98 -5.37 -0.06 -11.82
C LEU A 98 -6.57 0.61 -11.13
N ALA A 99 -6.64 0.54 -9.80
CA ALA A 99 -7.80 1.04 -9.06
C ALA A 99 -7.91 2.57 -9.09
N ARG A 100 -6.77 3.27 -9.08
CA ARG A 100 -6.76 4.72 -8.83
C ARG A 100 -6.07 5.54 -9.91
N ASN A 101 -5.06 5.02 -10.59
CA ASN A 101 -4.31 5.77 -11.60
C ASN A 101 -4.80 5.48 -13.02
N ASN A 102 -6.08 5.10 -13.15
CA ASN A 102 -6.73 4.86 -14.42
C ASN A 102 -7.23 6.16 -15.07
N PRO A 103 -7.48 6.16 -16.40
CA PRO A 103 -7.91 7.35 -17.12
C PRO A 103 -9.15 8.05 -16.54
N TYR A 104 -10.03 7.31 -15.87
CA TYR A 104 -11.22 7.85 -15.21
C TYR A 104 -10.88 8.43 -13.82
N ASP A 105 -10.41 7.58 -12.90
CA ASP A 105 -10.24 7.91 -11.48
C ASP A 105 -9.07 8.84 -11.20
N ALA A 106 -8.02 8.85 -12.02
CA ALA A 106 -6.81 9.63 -11.74
C ALA A 106 -7.10 11.14 -11.58
N SER A 107 -8.00 11.67 -12.41
CA SER A 107 -8.42 13.08 -12.35
C SER A 107 -9.32 13.41 -11.15
N LEU A 108 -10.07 12.42 -10.66
CA LEU A 108 -11.02 12.56 -9.55
C LEU A 108 -10.37 12.26 -8.18
N ALA A 109 -9.25 11.54 -8.18
CA ALA A 109 -8.62 10.98 -6.99
C ALA A 109 -8.32 12.00 -5.90
N MET A 110 -7.89 13.21 -6.26
CA MET A 110 -7.64 14.28 -5.28
C MET A 110 -8.90 14.65 -4.49
N TRP A 111 -10.05 14.75 -5.17
CA TRP A 111 -11.30 15.11 -4.53
C TRP A 111 -11.93 13.93 -3.81
N GLU A 112 -11.86 12.72 -4.37
CA GLU A 112 -12.31 11.50 -3.70
C GLU A 112 -11.56 11.26 -2.38
N ASP A 113 -10.24 11.51 -2.36
CA ASP A 113 -9.46 11.46 -1.12
C ASP A 113 -9.96 12.44 -0.07
N ARG A 114 -10.20 13.70 -0.45
CA ARG A 114 -10.68 14.73 0.47
C ARG A 114 -12.08 14.41 0.98
N ILE A 115 -12.96 13.89 0.12
CA ILE A 115 -14.31 13.43 0.48
C ILE A 115 -14.20 12.30 1.50
N TYR A 116 -13.39 11.27 1.22
CA TYR A 116 -13.25 10.11 2.09
C TYR A 116 -12.62 10.48 3.43
N GLN A 117 -11.54 11.28 3.43
CA GLN A 117 -10.87 11.74 4.64
C GLN A 117 -11.79 12.61 5.50
N ALA A 118 -12.53 13.56 4.90
CA ALA A 118 -13.47 14.40 5.63
C ALA A 118 -14.63 13.58 6.23
N ALA A 119 -15.15 12.60 5.49
CA ALA A 119 -16.16 11.67 6.02
C ALA A 119 -15.62 10.82 7.18
N TRP A 120 -14.40 10.28 7.02
CA TRP A 120 -13.75 9.51 8.08
C TRP A 120 -13.49 10.35 9.34
N ARG A 121 -13.03 11.60 9.18
CA ARG A 121 -12.84 12.56 10.26
C ARG A 121 -14.16 12.84 11.00
N ARG A 122 -15.24 13.08 10.24
CA ARG A 122 -16.57 13.38 10.76
C ARG A 122 -17.19 12.19 11.52
N ASP A 123 -17.08 10.99 10.98
CA ASP A 123 -17.90 9.84 11.40
C ASP A 123 -17.17 8.89 12.36
N PHE A 124 -15.88 8.59 12.10
CA PHE A 124 -15.14 7.58 12.86
C PHE A 124 -14.09 8.19 13.80
N TRP A 125 -13.29 9.12 13.30
CA TRP A 125 -12.26 9.79 14.10
C TRP A 125 -12.87 10.59 15.25
N LEU A 126 -13.92 11.37 14.97
CA LEU A 126 -14.63 12.14 16.00
C LEU A 126 -15.23 11.24 17.08
N ALA A 127 -15.75 10.07 16.70
CA ALA A 127 -16.29 9.11 17.66
C ALA A 127 -15.20 8.53 18.58
N GLU A 128 -14.03 8.18 18.04
CA GLU A 128 -12.90 7.71 18.86
C GLU A 128 -12.28 8.83 19.70
N LEU A 129 -12.22 10.07 19.22
CA LEU A 129 -11.77 11.21 20.02
C LEU A 129 -12.65 11.43 21.25
N LYS A 130 -13.97 11.37 21.09
CA LYS A 130 -14.94 11.50 22.19
C LYS A 130 -14.79 10.39 23.23
N ARG A 131 -14.32 9.21 22.81
CA ARG A 131 -14.11 8.04 23.66
C ARG A 131 -12.80 8.09 24.44
N THR A 132 -11.88 8.99 24.08
CA THR A 132 -10.58 9.10 24.72
C THR A 132 -10.65 9.94 26.00
N ASP A 133 -10.18 9.37 27.10
CA ASP A 133 -10.10 10.06 28.39
C ASP A 133 -8.84 10.93 28.52
N ASP A 134 -7.76 10.55 27.82
CA ASP A 134 -6.45 11.20 27.83
C ASP A 134 -6.44 12.56 27.11
N ALA A 135 -6.35 13.64 27.88
CA ALA A 135 -6.38 15.02 27.38
C ALA A 135 -5.16 15.35 26.50
N ASP A 136 -3.96 14.88 26.86
CA ASP A 136 -2.73 15.19 26.11
C ASP A 136 -2.76 14.54 24.72
N LYS A 137 -3.18 13.27 24.64
CA LYS A 137 -3.34 12.58 23.35
C LYS A 137 -4.39 13.24 22.48
N LEU A 138 -5.50 13.65 23.09
CA LEU A 138 -6.59 14.31 22.39
C LEU A 138 -6.11 15.64 21.81
N MET A 139 -5.48 16.50 22.61
CA MET A 139 -4.98 17.81 22.15
C MET A 139 -3.89 17.66 21.09
N ALA A 140 -2.99 16.69 21.24
CA ALA A 140 -1.99 16.37 20.22
C ALA A 140 -2.65 15.96 18.88
N GLU A 141 -3.68 15.12 18.92
CA GLU A 141 -4.41 14.69 17.72
C GLU A 141 -5.22 15.85 17.10
N LEU A 142 -5.81 16.73 17.91
CA LEU A 142 -6.45 17.96 17.42
C LEU A 142 -5.44 18.86 16.70
N ASN A 143 -4.24 19.04 17.24
CA ASN A 143 -3.17 19.81 16.60
C ASN A 143 -2.73 19.19 15.26
N ARG A 144 -2.64 17.85 15.17
CA ARG A 144 -2.39 17.16 13.89
C ARG A 144 -3.50 17.41 12.88
N SER A 145 -4.75 17.35 13.34
CA SER A 145 -5.91 17.61 12.49
C SER A 145 -5.97 19.08 12.03
N ALA A 146 -5.51 20.02 12.86
CA ALA A 146 -5.39 21.42 12.49
C ALA A 146 -4.34 21.62 11.37
N HIS A 147 -3.22 20.89 11.41
CA HIS A 147 -2.25 20.89 10.32
C HIS A 147 -2.85 20.38 8.99
N GLU A 148 -3.69 19.34 9.04
CA GLU A 148 -4.43 18.85 7.85
C GLU A 148 -5.37 19.92 7.28
N LEU A 149 -6.15 20.57 8.15
CA LEU A 149 -7.06 21.65 7.77
C LEU A 149 -6.31 22.86 7.19
N ARG A 150 -5.14 23.21 7.74
CA ARG A 150 -4.25 24.24 7.17
C ARG A 150 -3.90 23.94 5.71
N VAL A 151 -3.58 22.68 5.41
CA VAL A 151 -3.27 22.25 4.03
C VAL A 151 -4.51 22.34 3.13
N TRP A 152 -5.69 21.94 3.63
CA TRP A 152 -6.93 21.97 2.84
C TRP A 152 -7.51 23.36 2.61
N GLU A 153 -7.34 24.27 3.57
CA GLU A 153 -7.84 25.65 3.52
C GLU A 153 -6.81 26.62 2.91
N GLY A 154 -5.52 26.25 2.84
CA GLY A 154 -4.46 27.10 2.30
C GLY A 154 -4.15 28.33 3.16
N ARG A 155 -4.57 28.32 4.43
CA ARG A 155 -4.38 29.39 5.42
C ARG A 155 -4.08 28.78 6.77
N GLU A 156 -3.40 29.53 7.64
CA GLU A 156 -3.13 29.10 9.01
C GLU A 156 -4.46 28.75 9.72
N PHE A 157 -4.44 27.60 10.42
CA PHE A 157 -5.60 27.07 11.12
C PHE A 157 -5.15 26.45 12.44
N SER A 158 -5.84 26.81 13.52
CA SER A 158 -5.71 26.20 14.84
C SER A 158 -7.09 26.09 15.47
N TRP A 159 -7.32 25.00 16.20
CA TRP A 159 -8.52 24.91 17.04
C TRP A 159 -8.47 25.96 18.15
N PRO A 160 -9.61 26.57 18.55
CA PRO A 160 -9.63 27.66 19.52
C PRO A 160 -9.46 27.19 20.97
N TRP A 161 -9.56 25.89 21.22
CA TRP A 161 -9.60 25.32 22.57
C TRP A 161 -8.19 25.03 23.10
N GLY A 162 -7.94 25.41 24.35
CA GLY A 162 -6.70 25.09 25.07
C GLY A 162 -6.81 23.89 26.01
N ALA A 163 -8.04 23.50 26.38
CA ALA A 163 -8.34 22.42 27.30
C ALA A 163 -9.42 21.49 26.72
N LYS A 164 -9.52 20.27 27.29
CA LYS A 164 -10.47 19.24 26.82
C LYS A 164 -11.93 19.64 27.07
N GLU A 165 -12.16 20.34 28.16
CA GLU A 165 -13.48 20.73 28.67
C GLU A 165 -14.16 21.76 27.76
N ASP A 166 -13.37 22.57 27.07
CA ASP A 166 -13.86 23.64 26.18
C ASP A 166 -14.26 23.12 24.79
N ILE A 167 -14.00 21.85 24.48
CA ILE A 167 -14.13 21.32 23.12
C ILE A 167 -15.59 21.21 22.70
N GLU A 168 -15.93 22.02 21.69
CA GLU A 168 -17.22 21.94 21.02
C GLU A 168 -17.18 20.93 19.87
N TRP A 169 -17.56 19.69 20.17
CA TRP A 169 -17.57 18.60 19.20
C TRP A 169 -18.39 18.87 17.93
N GLN A 170 -19.42 19.71 18.04
CA GLN A 170 -20.28 20.08 16.92
C GLN A 170 -19.54 20.98 15.92
N VAL A 171 -18.71 21.91 16.40
CA VAL A 171 -17.86 22.77 15.55
C VAL A 171 -16.89 21.93 14.72
N ILE A 172 -16.27 20.92 15.34
CA ILE A 172 -15.39 19.98 14.64
C ILE A 172 -16.16 19.24 13.53
N LYS A 173 -17.33 18.68 13.89
CA LYS A 173 -18.18 17.94 12.96
C LYS A 173 -18.61 18.81 11.78
N ASP A 174 -19.04 20.03 12.03
CA ASP A 174 -19.52 20.97 11.01
C ASP A 174 -18.40 21.44 10.09
N ARG A 175 -17.17 21.63 10.63
CA ARG A 175 -15.98 21.92 9.81
C ARG A 175 -15.72 20.80 8.80
N TYR A 176 -15.60 19.56 9.25
CA TYR A 176 -15.37 18.44 8.33
C TYR A 176 -16.55 18.20 7.38
N ASN A 177 -17.78 18.45 7.82
CA ASN A 177 -18.95 18.38 6.96
C ASN A 177 -18.93 19.47 5.86
N ALA A 178 -18.42 20.67 6.16
CA ALA A 178 -18.19 21.70 5.15
C ALA A 178 -17.13 21.24 4.13
N HIS A 179 -15.97 20.75 4.60
CA HIS A 179 -14.94 20.21 3.69
C HIS A 179 -15.43 19.06 2.81
N TYR A 180 -16.29 18.19 3.35
CA TYR A 180 -16.95 17.14 2.59
C TYR A 180 -17.82 17.72 1.47
N LYS A 181 -18.69 18.68 1.80
CA LYS A 181 -19.59 19.33 0.83
C LYS A 181 -18.81 20.08 -0.25
N ASP A 182 -17.78 20.83 0.13
CA ASP A 182 -16.94 21.59 -0.79
C ASP A 182 -16.21 20.65 -1.76
N ALA A 183 -15.60 19.57 -1.24
CA ALA A 183 -14.91 18.60 -2.08
C ALA A 183 -15.88 17.83 -3.00
N PHE A 184 -17.07 17.48 -2.50
CA PHE A 184 -18.12 16.86 -3.29
C PHE A 184 -18.60 17.77 -4.43
N ALA A 185 -18.80 19.06 -4.14
CA ALA A 185 -19.18 20.06 -5.14
C ALA A 185 -18.08 20.24 -6.20
N ALA A 186 -16.82 20.39 -5.78
CA ALA A 186 -15.67 20.51 -6.68
C ALA A 186 -15.50 19.28 -7.59
N ARG A 187 -15.61 18.07 -7.03
CA ARG A 187 -15.62 16.83 -7.81
C ARG A 187 -16.78 16.80 -8.81
N THR A 188 -17.97 17.20 -8.39
CA THR A 188 -19.16 17.18 -9.25
C THR A 188 -19.00 18.16 -10.42
N GLN A 189 -18.46 19.36 -10.15
CA GLN A 189 -18.11 20.33 -11.19
C GLN A 189 -17.06 19.78 -12.16
N LEU A 190 -16.02 19.10 -11.65
CA LEU A 190 -15.02 18.46 -12.50
C LEU A 190 -15.65 17.38 -13.39
N ARG A 191 -16.49 16.51 -12.83
CA ARG A 191 -17.23 15.51 -13.61
C ARG A 191 -18.13 16.16 -14.68
N GLN A 192 -18.81 17.26 -14.36
CA GLN A 192 -19.61 17.99 -15.36
C GLN A 192 -18.74 18.57 -16.49
N SER A 193 -17.57 19.14 -16.17
CA SER A 193 -16.64 19.62 -17.20
C SER A 193 -16.11 18.49 -18.08
N MET A 194 -15.80 17.33 -17.50
CA MET A 194 -15.35 16.17 -18.28
C MET A 194 -16.48 15.59 -19.15
N ALA A 195 -17.72 15.56 -18.63
CA ALA A 195 -18.88 15.11 -19.39
C ALA A 195 -19.19 15.99 -20.61
N SER A 196 -18.75 17.25 -20.60
CA SER A 196 -18.89 18.15 -21.75
C SER A 196 -17.92 17.83 -22.90
N THR A 197 -16.80 17.18 -22.61
CA THR A 197 -15.74 16.89 -23.59
C THR A 197 -15.69 15.42 -24.02
N GLN A 198 -16.20 14.50 -23.20
CA GLN A 198 -16.15 13.06 -23.46
C GLN A 198 -17.29 12.31 -22.75
N ASP A 199 -17.62 11.11 -23.25
CA ASP A 199 -18.57 10.22 -22.59
C ASP A 199 -17.94 9.62 -21.32
N LEU A 200 -18.36 10.13 -20.16
CA LEU A 200 -17.89 9.65 -18.87
C LEU A 200 -18.36 8.25 -18.52
N VAL A 201 -19.50 7.81 -19.04
CA VAL A 201 -20.03 6.48 -18.74
C VAL A 201 -19.18 5.44 -19.46
N MET A 202 -18.91 5.66 -20.75
CA MET A 202 -17.98 4.80 -21.48
C MET A 202 -16.58 4.84 -20.85
N LEU A 203 -16.05 6.01 -20.52
CA LEU A 203 -14.73 6.11 -19.89
C LEU A 203 -14.66 5.35 -18.56
N LYS A 204 -15.70 5.43 -17.72
CA LYS A 204 -15.77 4.63 -16.49
C LYS A 204 -15.77 3.15 -16.82
N ASN A 205 -16.64 2.70 -17.72
CA ASN A 205 -16.78 1.29 -18.07
C ASN A 205 -15.47 0.69 -18.62
N ASP A 206 -14.69 1.48 -19.37
CA ASP A 206 -13.45 1.02 -19.99
C ASP A 206 -12.24 1.05 -19.04
N SER A 207 -12.33 1.80 -17.94
CA SER A 207 -11.16 2.13 -17.08
C SER A 207 -11.31 1.75 -15.61
N HIS A 208 -12.53 1.55 -15.13
CA HIS A 208 -12.82 1.30 -13.71
C HIS A 208 -13.29 -0.14 -13.49
N ASN A 209 -12.77 -0.76 -12.43
CA ASN A 209 -13.17 -2.10 -12.02
C ASN A 209 -13.76 -2.01 -10.59
N ASP A 210 -15.08 -2.14 -10.48
CA ASP A 210 -15.79 -1.98 -9.20
C ASP A 210 -15.34 -3.04 -8.17
N GLU A 211 -15.07 -4.29 -8.59
CA GLU A 211 -14.59 -5.36 -7.70
C GLU A 211 -13.18 -5.08 -7.16
N LEU A 212 -12.27 -4.61 -8.01
CA LEU A 212 -10.93 -4.19 -7.60
C LEU A 212 -11.02 -2.98 -6.66
N TRP A 213 -11.93 -2.06 -6.94
CA TRP A 213 -12.14 -0.88 -6.11
C TRP A 213 -12.58 -1.27 -4.69
N GLU A 214 -13.61 -2.11 -4.56
CA GLU A 214 -14.06 -2.63 -3.26
C GLU A 214 -12.93 -3.38 -2.53
N TRP A 215 -12.15 -4.16 -3.29
CA TRP A 215 -11.02 -4.91 -2.76
C TRP A 215 -9.95 -4.04 -2.09
N VAL A 216 -9.57 -2.92 -2.73
CA VAL A 216 -8.54 -2.01 -2.20
C VAL A 216 -9.11 -1.03 -1.17
N LEU A 217 -10.42 -0.75 -1.22
CA LEU A 217 -11.08 0.16 -0.29
C LEU A 217 -11.18 -0.44 1.12
N GLN A 218 -11.50 -1.73 1.24
CA GLN A 218 -11.55 -2.43 2.54
C GLN A 218 -12.38 -1.65 3.59
N ASP A 219 -13.58 -1.23 3.20
CA ASP A 219 -14.52 -0.52 4.07
C ASP A 219 -15.25 -1.47 5.05
N ASP A 220 -15.21 -2.77 4.79
CA ASP A 220 -15.75 -3.86 5.61
C ASP A 220 -15.00 -4.10 6.94
N ARG A 221 -13.98 -3.29 7.25
CA ARG A 221 -13.19 -3.39 8.48
C ARG A 221 -14.02 -3.09 9.73
N LYS A 222 -13.94 -4.00 10.72
CA LYS A 222 -14.60 -3.87 12.05
C LYS A 222 -14.19 -2.60 12.81
N LYS A 223 -12.89 -2.25 12.78
CA LYS A 223 -12.36 -1.02 13.38
C LYS A 223 -11.89 -0.11 12.25
N ARG A 224 -12.52 1.05 12.11
CA ARG A 224 -12.22 2.03 11.05
C ARG A 224 -11.27 3.14 11.51
N ALA A 225 -11.23 3.40 12.82
CA ALA A 225 -10.27 4.28 13.48
C ALA A 225 -9.65 3.53 14.67
N LEU A 226 -8.34 3.65 14.86
CA LEU A 226 -7.61 2.99 15.94
C LEU A 226 -6.48 3.90 16.44
N TRP A 227 -6.27 3.92 17.75
CA TRP A 227 -5.12 4.60 18.36
C TRP A 227 -3.87 3.74 18.20
N VAL A 228 -2.88 4.25 17.46
CA VAL A 228 -1.57 3.63 17.28
C VAL A 228 -0.52 4.70 17.56
N ASP A 229 0.50 4.40 18.37
CA ASP A 229 1.61 5.34 18.67
C ASP A 229 1.15 6.78 19.00
N GLY A 230 0.10 6.90 19.82
CA GLY A 230 -0.43 8.19 20.29
C GLY A 230 -1.17 9.03 19.23
N HIS A 231 -1.55 8.45 18.10
CA HIS A 231 -2.36 9.12 17.07
C HIS A 231 -3.48 8.23 16.53
N LEU A 232 -4.53 8.87 15.99
CA LEU A 232 -5.62 8.15 15.36
C LEU A 232 -5.28 7.82 13.92
N VAL A 233 -5.41 6.54 13.60
CA VAL A 233 -5.05 5.96 12.33
C VAL A 233 -6.30 5.53 11.58
N GLN A 234 -6.40 5.96 10.33
CA GLN A 234 -7.43 5.52 9.39
C GLN A 234 -7.13 4.10 8.91
N LYS A 235 -8.01 3.15 9.27
CA LYS A 235 -7.93 1.74 8.83
C LYS A 235 -8.70 1.49 7.55
N SER A 236 -9.93 2.00 7.46
CA SER A 236 -10.76 1.85 6.26
C SER A 236 -10.29 2.77 5.14
N GLY A 237 -10.37 2.34 3.88
CA GLY A 237 -9.99 3.14 2.72
C GLY A 237 -8.51 3.50 2.69
N PRO A 238 -7.58 2.53 2.80
CA PRO A 238 -6.15 2.81 2.72
C PRO A 238 -5.79 3.47 1.38
N ILE A 239 -6.52 3.17 0.31
CA ILE A 239 -6.37 3.79 -1.02
C ILE A 239 -6.59 5.31 -1.02
N HIS A 240 -7.30 5.87 -0.02
CA HIS A 240 -7.54 7.30 0.15
C HIS A 240 -6.62 7.97 1.16
N ARG A 241 -5.71 7.22 1.79
CA ARG A 241 -4.92 7.71 2.90
C ARG A 241 -3.69 8.48 2.39
N PRO A 242 -3.44 9.72 2.85
CA PRO A 242 -2.22 10.44 2.49
C PRO A 242 -1.05 9.84 3.28
N SER A 243 0.06 9.51 2.62
CA SER A 243 1.13 8.67 3.20
C SER A 243 2.02 9.34 4.25
N MET A 244 1.61 10.48 4.82
CA MET A 244 2.53 11.46 5.42
C MET A 244 3.21 11.01 6.73
N THR A 245 2.82 9.88 7.33
CA THR A 245 3.29 9.49 8.69
C THR A 245 4.13 8.22 8.78
N ALA A 246 4.05 7.28 7.84
CA ALA A 246 4.80 6.01 7.93
C ALA A 246 6.02 5.99 6.99
N ALA A 247 7.15 5.45 7.46
CA ALA A 247 8.28 5.11 6.60
C ALA A 247 7.81 4.15 5.50
N GLY A 248 8.33 4.26 4.27
CA GLY A 248 7.78 3.55 3.09
C GLY A 248 7.56 2.04 3.28
N LEU A 249 8.42 1.35 4.04
CA LEU A 249 8.31 -0.08 4.36
C LEU A 249 7.24 -0.43 5.41
N SER A 250 6.87 0.52 6.28
CA SER A 250 5.82 0.37 7.30
C SER A 250 4.49 0.98 6.86
N SER A 251 4.34 1.33 5.59
CA SER A 251 3.08 1.82 5.04
C SER A 251 2.00 0.73 5.03
N THR A 252 0.75 1.15 5.18
CA THR A 252 -0.40 0.28 4.98
C THR A 252 -0.46 -0.21 3.53
N MET A 253 -0.90 -1.46 3.34
CA MET A 253 -1.16 -2.01 2.02
C MET A 253 -2.22 -1.19 1.29
N TYR A 254 -2.02 -1.00 -0.02
CA TYR A 254 -2.87 -0.21 -0.92
C TYR A 254 -2.86 1.30 -0.70
N ALA A 255 -1.97 1.82 0.16
CA ALA A 255 -1.76 3.26 0.22
C ALA A 255 -1.36 3.80 -1.17
N PRO A 256 -1.88 4.95 -1.61
CA PRO A 256 -1.62 5.50 -2.95
C PRO A 256 -0.18 6.00 -3.10
N TYR A 257 0.42 6.44 -2.00
CA TYR A 257 1.78 6.97 -1.93
C TYR A 257 2.58 6.27 -0.83
N LYS A 258 3.90 6.30 -0.98
CA LYS A 258 4.89 5.77 -0.04
C LYS A 258 5.92 6.85 0.26
N SER A 259 6.29 7.02 1.51
CA SER A 259 7.29 8.01 1.92
C SER A 259 8.70 7.59 1.51
N VAL A 260 9.43 8.51 0.87
CA VAL A 260 10.82 8.33 0.41
C VAL A 260 11.61 9.59 0.79
N ALA A 261 12.78 9.45 1.40
CA ALA A 261 13.70 10.52 1.83
C ALA A 261 13.30 11.98 1.45
N GLY A 262 12.50 12.63 2.32
CA GLY A 262 12.09 14.03 2.16
C GLY A 262 10.86 14.30 1.28
N GLY A 263 10.19 13.26 0.76
CA GLY A 263 9.00 13.38 -0.08
C GLY A 263 8.15 12.11 -0.12
N VAL A 264 7.27 12.04 -1.11
CA VAL A 264 6.38 10.89 -1.37
C VAL A 264 6.55 10.40 -2.80
N MET A 265 6.41 9.09 -2.99
CA MET A 265 6.47 8.44 -4.29
C MET A 265 5.19 7.64 -4.52
N GLN A 266 4.71 7.58 -5.76
CA GLN A 266 3.58 6.72 -6.12
C GLN A 266 3.92 5.25 -5.82
N THR A 267 2.94 4.50 -5.31
CA THR A 267 3.13 3.11 -4.90
C THR A 267 3.65 2.22 -6.02
N LEU A 268 3.22 2.43 -7.27
CA LEU A 268 3.76 1.71 -8.43
C LEU A 268 5.29 1.82 -8.51
N GLY A 269 5.80 3.06 -8.52
CA GLY A 269 7.23 3.33 -8.66
C GLY A 269 8.02 2.84 -7.45
N TYR A 270 7.51 3.08 -6.24
CA TYR A 270 8.14 2.61 -5.00
C TYR A 270 8.28 1.08 -4.99
N ASN A 271 7.20 0.36 -5.31
CA ASN A 271 7.17 -1.09 -5.28
C ASN A 271 8.08 -1.70 -6.37
N VAL A 272 8.15 -1.09 -7.56
CA VAL A 272 9.11 -1.49 -8.60
C VAL A 272 10.55 -1.33 -8.11
N MET A 273 10.88 -0.20 -7.46
CA MET A 273 12.21 0.03 -6.90
C MET A 273 12.56 -0.98 -5.80
N VAL A 274 11.61 -1.33 -4.95
CA VAL A 274 11.82 -2.38 -3.93
C VAL A 274 12.07 -3.73 -4.59
N LEU A 275 11.31 -4.13 -5.60
CA LEU A 275 11.54 -5.39 -6.31
C LEU A 275 12.90 -5.43 -7.02
N LEU A 276 13.34 -4.32 -7.61
CA LEU A 276 14.67 -4.19 -8.18
C LEU A 276 15.77 -4.30 -7.11
N ALA A 277 15.56 -3.66 -5.95
CA ALA A 277 16.48 -3.76 -4.82
C ALA A 277 16.55 -5.20 -4.27
N MET A 278 15.42 -5.89 -4.16
CA MET A 278 15.35 -7.30 -3.78
C MET A 278 16.09 -8.18 -4.79
N SER A 279 15.85 -7.99 -6.09
CA SER A 279 16.53 -8.72 -7.17
C SER A 279 18.04 -8.51 -7.11
N THR A 280 18.47 -7.26 -6.90
CA THR A 280 19.88 -6.88 -6.77
C THR A 280 20.50 -7.53 -5.54
N LEU A 281 19.82 -7.53 -4.40
CA LEU A 281 20.31 -8.15 -3.17
C LEU A 281 20.51 -9.67 -3.34
N VAL A 282 19.53 -10.37 -3.92
CA VAL A 282 19.63 -11.81 -4.19
C VAL A 282 20.73 -12.10 -5.21
N TRP A 283 20.90 -11.24 -6.21
CA TRP A 283 21.99 -11.36 -7.19
C TRP A 283 23.38 -11.16 -6.57
N LEU A 284 23.54 -10.16 -5.69
CA LEU A 284 24.78 -9.94 -4.95
C LEU A 284 25.09 -11.14 -4.03
N LEU A 285 24.07 -11.74 -3.41
CA LEU A 285 24.21 -12.95 -2.61
C LEU A 285 24.69 -14.13 -3.46
N LEU A 286 24.18 -14.29 -4.69
CA LEU A 286 24.65 -15.29 -5.64
C LEU A 286 26.14 -15.10 -5.97
N LEU A 287 26.59 -13.86 -6.20
CA LEU A 287 27.99 -13.55 -6.49
C LEU A 287 28.92 -13.74 -5.29
N ALA A 288 28.43 -13.49 -4.08
CA ALA A 288 29.20 -13.66 -2.85
C ALA A 288 29.34 -15.15 -2.44
N GLN A 289 28.44 -16.02 -2.92
CA GLN A 289 28.37 -17.43 -2.55
C GLN A 289 29.72 -18.18 -2.65
N PRO A 290 30.50 -18.07 -3.75
CA PRO A 290 31.82 -18.71 -3.86
C PRO A 290 32.84 -18.21 -2.84
N TRP A 291 32.77 -16.94 -2.42
CA TRP A 291 33.65 -16.38 -1.40
C TRP A 291 33.25 -16.85 0.00
N ILE A 292 31.95 -16.88 0.30
CA ILE A 292 31.41 -17.40 1.56
C ILE A 292 31.81 -18.87 1.74
N ALA A 293 31.74 -19.67 0.67
CA ALA A 293 32.13 -21.08 0.68
C ALA A 293 33.61 -21.34 1.03
N ARG A 294 34.50 -20.34 0.89
CA ARG A 294 35.94 -20.45 1.18
C ARG A 294 36.32 -20.05 2.61
N LYS A 295 35.41 -19.49 3.42
CA LYS A 295 35.73 -19.06 4.80
C LYS A 295 35.89 -20.28 5.74
N PRO A 296 36.85 -20.23 6.70
CA PRO A 296 37.23 -21.36 7.54
C PRO A 296 36.14 -21.85 8.52
N TRP A 297 35.08 -21.07 8.72
CA TRP A 297 33.92 -21.41 9.54
C TRP A 297 32.94 -22.35 8.81
N ASN A 298 33.08 -22.51 7.49
CA ASN A 298 32.40 -23.55 6.71
C ASN A 298 33.23 -24.84 6.74
N SER A 299 33.36 -25.45 7.92
CA SER A 299 34.02 -26.76 8.10
C SER A 299 33.22 -27.91 7.45
N ILE A 300 32.02 -27.65 6.93
CA ILE A 300 31.27 -28.58 6.08
C ILE A 300 31.83 -28.51 4.66
N SER A 301 33.07 -28.98 4.50
CA SER A 301 33.64 -29.28 3.19
C SER A 301 32.94 -30.52 2.63
N LEU A 302 31.75 -30.33 2.05
CA LEU A 302 31.13 -31.36 1.22
C LEU A 302 31.92 -31.46 -0.09
N ARG A 303 33.04 -32.21 -0.03
CA ARG A 303 33.81 -32.65 -1.19
C ARG A 303 32.83 -33.07 -2.29
N LYS A 304 32.93 -32.45 -3.46
CA LYS A 304 32.28 -32.97 -4.66
C LYS A 304 33.01 -34.27 -5.01
N THR A 305 32.47 -35.41 -4.63
CA THR A 305 32.80 -36.66 -5.32
C THR A 305 32.06 -36.62 -6.64
N SER A 306 32.82 -36.43 -7.72
CA SER A 306 32.35 -36.73 -9.07
C SER A 306 31.86 -38.19 -9.11
N PRO A 307 30.71 -38.50 -9.71
CA PRO A 307 30.40 -39.87 -10.08
C PRO A 307 31.52 -40.34 -11.04
N GLN A 308 32.28 -41.35 -10.63
CA GLN A 308 33.12 -42.08 -11.55
C GLN A 308 32.21 -42.98 -12.38
N ALA A 309 32.39 -42.87 -13.71
CA ALA A 309 31.92 -43.73 -14.79
C ALA A 309 30.40 -44.00 -14.91
#